data_AF-A0A432HSP3-F1
#
_entry.id   AF-A0A432HSP3-F1
#
_cell.length_a   1.000
_cell.length_b   1.000
_cell.length_c   1.000
_cell.angle_alpha   90.00
_cell.angle_beta   90.00
_cell.angle_gamma   90.00
#
_symmetry.space_group_name_H-M   'P 1'
#
loop_
_entity.id
_entity.type
_entity.pdbx_description
1 polymer ?
#
loop_
_entity_poly.entity_id
_entity_poly.type
_entity_poly.pdbx_seq_one_letter_code
_entity_poly.pdbx_strand_id
1 'polypeptide(L)'
;GRLPAGPGDYANYLRRQAERLADETVREAKRDKRLAAEEVWLRRGVKARRTRNEGRVKALLAMRATRATRPARVGSVRLQAERTAPSGRMVLEAEGVSKSFEGEPVIRDFTTRILRGDRVGLIGPNGAGKTTLLRLLLGELGPDQGDIRRGTNVRVGYYDQQREQLDPERTVFDTVGDGNDTVTVNGDTRHVHGYLRDFLFSRDRANAPVKALSGGERNRLLLGRLLTKPANLLVLDEPTNDLDLETLELLEALLVDWPGTLLLVSHDRAFLDNIVSSTLVFEGAGRVREYVGGYADWVRQRPAAPTGEPVARRRSGLRDAGATEGAGMAVPLIGTKRLSYHEQRELVALPRRIDGLETDARQLNETVAGPSFYREPVDTIKKTLAQQEQLQTELEQSYARWEALEARRGSFRG
;
A
#
# COMPACT_ATOMS: atom_id res chain seq x y z
N GLY A 1 -45.08 22.79 4.37
CA GLY A 1 -44.47 23.98 5.00
C GLY A 1 -45.14 24.26 6.32
N ARG A 2 -44.39 24.29 7.42
CA ARG A 2 -44.83 24.83 8.71
C ARG A 2 -43.84 25.91 9.10
N LEU A 3 -44.28 27.16 9.14
CA LEU A 3 -43.52 28.29 9.66
C LEU A 3 -43.69 28.33 11.19
N PRO A 4 -42.61 28.26 11.99
CA PRO A 4 -42.72 28.51 13.41
C PRO A 4 -42.61 30.01 13.67
N ALA A 5 -43.71 30.61 14.13
CA ALA A 5 -43.72 31.94 14.71
C ALA A 5 -43.08 31.90 16.10
N GLY A 6 -42.03 32.69 16.31
CA GLY A 6 -41.44 32.95 17.61
C GLY A 6 -40.92 34.39 17.64
N PRO A 7 -41.08 35.14 18.75
CA PRO A 7 -40.67 36.53 18.83
C PRO A 7 -39.14 36.58 18.92
N GLY A 8 -38.51 37.18 17.92
CA GLY A 8 -37.08 37.29 17.86
C GLY A 8 -36.67 38.13 16.66
N ASP A 9 -35.85 39.14 16.93
CA ASP A 9 -35.27 40.06 15.96
C ASP A 9 -34.78 39.34 14.69
N TYR A 10 -34.93 39.93 13.50
CA TYR A 10 -34.60 39.27 12.22
C TYR A 10 -33.14 38.77 12.20
N ALA A 11 -32.24 39.47 12.90
CA ALA A 11 -30.87 39.06 13.16
C ALA A 11 -30.76 37.74 13.94
N ASN A 12 -31.61 37.51 14.95
CA ASN A 12 -31.68 36.25 15.69
C ASN A 12 -32.29 35.11 14.87
N TYR A 13 -33.25 35.41 13.99
CA TYR A 13 -33.77 34.41 13.04
C TYR A 13 -32.68 33.95 12.07
N LEU A 14 -31.93 34.88 11.47
CA LEU A 14 -30.81 34.59 10.59
C LEU A 14 -29.68 33.84 11.32
N ARG A 15 -29.37 34.22 12.57
CA ARG A 15 -28.37 33.51 13.38
C ARG A 15 -28.78 32.07 13.68
N ARG A 16 -30.02 31.84 14.12
CA ARG A 16 -30.56 30.49 14.35
C ARG A 16 -30.71 29.68 13.07
N GLN A 17 -30.97 30.33 11.94
CA GLN A 17 -31.02 29.68 10.63
C GLN A 17 -29.61 29.25 10.18
N ALA A 18 -28.60 30.09 10.37
CA ALA A 18 -27.20 29.78 10.13
C ALA A 18 -26.67 28.69 11.08
N GLU A 19 -27.04 28.73 12.37
CA GLU A 19 -26.73 27.69 13.36
C GLU A 19 -27.37 26.34 12.95
N ARG A 20 -28.63 26.33 12.50
CA ARG A 20 -29.29 25.11 12.00
C ARG A 20 -28.65 24.54 10.73
N LEU A 21 -28.27 25.39 9.78
CA LEU A 21 -27.54 24.99 8.58
C LEU A 21 -26.12 24.47 8.91
N ALA A 22 -25.43 25.08 9.87
CA ALA A 22 -24.14 24.61 10.35
C ALA A 22 -24.26 23.26 11.08
N ASP A 23 -25.31 23.08 11.88
CA ASP A 23 -25.59 21.81 12.54
C ASP A 23 -26.01 20.71 11.55
N GLU A 24 -26.79 21.03 10.52
CA GLU A 24 -27.16 20.09 9.45
C GLU A 24 -25.92 19.68 8.63
N THR A 25 -25.09 20.62 8.20
CA THR A 25 -23.86 20.31 7.44
C THR A 25 -22.85 19.49 8.25
N VAL A 26 -22.71 19.75 9.56
CA VAL A 26 -21.87 18.94 10.45
C VAL A 26 -22.46 17.54 10.66
N ARG A 27 -23.79 17.39 10.72
CA ARG A 27 -24.47 16.09 10.83
C ARG A 27 -24.37 15.29 9.52
N GLU A 28 -24.52 15.93 8.37
CA GLU A 28 -24.33 15.30 7.06
C GLU A 28 -22.87 14.89 6.85
N ALA A 29 -21.89 15.73 7.16
CA ALA A 29 -20.47 15.36 7.09
C ALA A 29 -20.10 14.20 8.03
N LYS A 30 -20.74 14.09 9.20
CA LYS A 30 -20.58 12.94 10.10
C LYS A 30 -21.28 11.68 9.56
N ARG A 31 -22.43 11.83 8.90
CA ARG A 31 -23.18 10.73 8.28
C ARG A 31 -22.44 10.18 7.06
N ASP A 32 -21.86 11.04 6.23
CA ASP A 32 -21.08 10.66 5.04
C ASP A 32 -19.74 10.01 5.43
N LYS A 33 -19.09 10.50 6.49
CA LYS A 33 -17.91 9.82 7.07
C LYS A 33 -18.26 8.44 7.64
N ARG A 34 -19.45 8.27 8.22
CA ARG A 34 -19.92 6.99 8.74
C ARG A 34 -20.30 6.02 7.62
N LEU A 35 -20.98 6.50 6.59
CA LEU A 35 -21.30 5.74 5.38
C LEU A 35 -20.04 5.32 4.61
N ALA A 36 -19.04 6.20 4.48
CA ALA A 36 -17.76 5.85 3.85
C ALA A 36 -16.97 4.81 4.66
N ALA A 37 -17.04 4.87 5.99
CA ALA A 37 -16.44 3.85 6.86
C ALA A 37 -17.18 2.50 6.78
N GLU A 38 -18.52 2.53 6.71
CA GLU A 38 -19.36 1.34 6.52
C GLU A 38 -19.19 0.74 5.11
N GLU A 39 -19.01 1.54 4.06
CA GLU A 39 -18.81 1.06 2.67
C GLU A 39 -17.42 0.44 2.46
N VAL A 40 -16.38 0.97 3.13
CA VAL A 40 -15.04 0.35 3.20
C VAL A 40 -15.06 -0.95 4.02
N TRP A 41 -15.94 -1.04 5.03
CA TRP A 41 -16.15 -2.23 5.83
C TRP A 41 -16.94 -3.30 5.07
N LEU A 42 -17.95 -2.91 4.28
CA LEU A 42 -18.78 -3.79 3.45
C LEU A 42 -18.00 -4.39 2.27
N ARG A 43 -16.96 -3.71 1.75
CA ARG A 43 -16.09 -4.21 0.67
C ARG A 43 -15.02 -5.22 1.14
N ARG A 44 -14.82 -5.41 2.45
CA ARG A 44 -13.77 -6.28 3.02
C ARG A 44 -14.29 -7.69 3.38
N GLY A 45 -15.01 -8.31 2.45
CA GLY A 45 -15.58 -9.66 2.60
C GLY A 45 -14.68 -10.67 3.35
N VAL A 46 -15.32 -11.37 4.28
CA VAL A 46 -14.97 -12.66 4.94
C VAL A 46 -13.73 -12.75 5.84
N LYS A 47 -12.63 -12.00 5.65
CA LYS A 47 -11.45 -12.09 6.56
C LYS A 47 -11.49 -11.17 7.80
N ALA A 48 -12.43 -10.23 7.87
CA ALA A 48 -12.53 -9.26 8.97
C ALA A 48 -13.20 -9.78 10.26
N ARG A 49 -13.65 -11.04 10.32
CA ARG A 49 -14.31 -11.63 11.50
C ARG A 49 -13.35 -12.10 12.60
N ARG A 50 -12.35 -11.28 12.94
CA ARG A 50 -11.74 -11.32 14.28
C ARG A 50 -11.81 -9.92 14.85
N THR A 51 -12.51 -9.79 15.97
CA THR A 51 -12.65 -8.60 16.83
C THR A 51 -11.35 -7.82 17.09
N ARG A 52 -10.18 -8.43 16.84
CA ARG A 52 -8.86 -7.81 16.90
C ARG A 52 -8.59 -6.75 15.81
N ASN A 53 -9.32 -6.77 14.70
CA ASN A 53 -9.05 -5.87 13.56
C ASN A 53 -9.68 -4.47 13.70
N GLU A 54 -10.70 -4.29 14.55
CA GLU A 54 -11.31 -2.96 14.77
C GLU A 54 -10.33 -1.99 15.42
N GLY A 55 -9.54 -2.48 16.39
CA GLY A 55 -8.47 -1.71 17.02
C GLY A 55 -7.40 -1.26 16.02
N ARG A 56 -6.99 -2.17 15.13
CA ARG A 56 -6.03 -1.90 14.03
C ARG A 56 -6.55 -0.82 13.08
N VAL A 57 -7.80 -0.92 12.62
CA VAL A 57 -8.40 0.08 11.73
C VAL A 57 -8.50 1.44 12.42
N LYS A 58 -8.92 1.46 13.70
CA LYS A 58 -8.99 2.69 14.49
C LYS A 58 -7.62 3.35 14.68
N ALA A 59 -6.57 2.57 14.94
CA ALA A 59 -5.20 3.06 15.06
C ALA A 59 -4.69 3.67 13.75
N LEU A 60 -4.91 2.98 12.63
CA LEU A 60 -4.54 3.49 11.29
C LEU A 60 -5.26 4.78 10.95
N LEU A 61 -6.57 4.86 11.21
CA LEU A 61 -7.37 6.07 10.98
C LEU A 61 -6.89 7.24 11.85
N ALA A 62 -6.52 6.99 13.11
CA ALA A 62 -5.96 8.01 14.00
C ALA A 62 -4.59 8.51 13.51
N MET A 63 -3.73 7.62 13.02
CA MET A 63 -2.45 7.99 12.41
C MET A 63 -2.66 8.88 11.18
N ARG A 64 -3.60 8.52 10.31
CA ARG A 64 -3.96 9.32 9.12
C ARG A 64 -4.51 10.69 9.48
N ALA A 65 -5.39 10.77 10.47
CA ALA A 65 -5.92 12.05 10.97
C ALA A 65 -4.78 12.94 11.50
N THR A 66 -3.85 12.37 12.26
CA THR A 66 -2.68 13.08 12.79
C THR A 66 -1.76 13.58 11.67
N ARG A 67 -1.59 12.80 10.59
CA ARG A 67 -0.79 13.19 9.42
C ARG A 67 -1.49 14.32 8.65
N ALA A 68 -2.81 14.24 8.45
CA ALA A 68 -3.60 15.23 7.72
C ALA A 68 -3.61 16.62 8.38
N THR A 69 -3.56 16.70 9.70
CA THR A 69 -3.52 17.99 10.43
C THR A 69 -2.16 18.68 10.37
N ARG A 70 -1.12 18.03 9.84
CA ARG A 70 0.20 18.64 9.72
C ARG A 70 0.21 19.52 8.46
N PRO A 71 0.67 20.78 8.55
CA PRO A 71 0.79 21.63 7.38
C PRO A 71 1.71 20.95 6.35
N ALA A 72 1.19 20.69 5.14
CA ALA A 72 2.00 20.32 4.01
C ALA A 72 2.90 21.52 3.69
N ARG A 73 4.19 21.45 4.03
CA ARG A 73 5.16 22.48 3.66
C ARG A 73 5.50 22.31 2.18
N VAL A 74 4.59 22.75 1.32
CA VAL A 74 4.85 22.95 -0.10
C VAL A 74 5.10 24.45 -0.29
N GLY A 75 6.33 24.81 -0.65
CA GLY A 75 6.66 26.08 -1.32
C GLY A 75 6.51 27.37 -0.53
N SER A 76 7.65 27.87 -0.04
CA SER A 76 8.00 29.30 0.08
C SER A 76 6.95 30.28 0.63
N VAL A 77 6.78 30.37 1.96
CA VAL A 77 6.67 31.68 2.64
C VAL A 77 7.24 31.56 4.05
N ARG A 78 8.31 32.31 4.32
CA ARG A 78 8.88 32.75 5.61
C ARG A 78 8.50 31.91 6.86
N LEU A 79 9.44 31.13 7.37
CA LEU A 79 9.50 30.78 8.80
C LEU A 79 10.95 30.85 9.30
N GLN A 80 11.42 32.08 9.53
CA GLN A 80 12.53 32.35 10.46
C GLN A 80 12.07 32.37 11.93
N ALA A 81 10.76 32.17 12.20
CA ALA A 81 10.25 31.98 13.55
C ALA A 81 9.96 30.49 13.76
N GLU A 82 10.37 29.94 14.90
CA GLU A 82 10.14 28.57 15.35
C GLU A 82 11.04 27.46 14.76
N ARG A 83 12.36 27.68 14.79
CA ARG A 83 13.35 26.58 14.82
C ARG A 83 13.47 25.92 16.20
N THR A 84 12.40 25.92 16.98
CA THR A 84 12.43 25.46 18.37
C THR A 84 11.21 24.60 18.68
N ALA A 85 11.18 23.35 18.20
CA ALA A 85 10.32 22.28 18.75
C ALA A 85 10.79 20.87 18.29
N PRO A 86 10.49 19.83 19.09
CA PRO A 86 11.43 19.02 19.84
C PRO A 86 12.21 18.02 18.95
N SER A 87 13.55 18.12 18.99
CA SER A 87 14.51 17.26 18.29
C SER A 87 14.23 15.75 18.43
N GLY A 88 13.64 15.32 19.55
CA GLY A 88 13.40 13.90 19.83
C GLY A 88 12.30 13.21 19.00
N ARG A 89 11.39 13.94 18.33
CA ARG A 89 10.31 13.32 17.53
C ARG A 89 10.57 13.30 16.02
N MET A 90 11.52 14.09 15.54
CA MET A 90 11.88 14.12 14.12
C MET A 90 12.74 12.90 13.79
N VAL A 91 12.49 12.28 12.63
CA VAL A 91 13.27 11.13 12.13
C VAL A 91 14.03 11.53 10.87
N LEU A 92 13.35 12.12 9.90
CA LEU A 92 13.95 12.64 8.66
C LEU A 92 13.27 13.96 8.27
N GLU A 93 14.03 14.89 7.74
CA GLU A 93 13.55 16.13 7.12
C GLU A 93 14.34 16.37 5.85
N ALA A 94 13.65 16.51 4.72
CA ALA A 94 14.21 16.89 3.44
C ALA A 94 13.64 18.25 3.05
N GLU A 95 14.49 19.19 2.65
CA GLU A 95 14.11 20.56 2.29
C GLU A 95 14.72 20.91 0.93
N GLY A 96 13.87 21.10 -0.09
CA GLY A 96 14.26 21.50 -1.45
C GLY A 96 15.20 20.51 -2.16
N VAL A 97 15.11 19.21 -1.85
CA VAL A 97 16.06 18.20 -2.31
C VAL A 97 15.91 17.94 -3.81
N SER A 98 17.02 18.03 -4.55
CA SER A 98 17.07 17.64 -5.96
C SER A 98 18.25 16.71 -6.23
N LYS A 99 18.05 15.76 -7.15
CA LYS A 99 19.06 14.81 -7.61
C LYS A 99 18.89 14.48 -9.09
N SER A 100 20.00 14.53 -9.83
CA SER A 100 20.07 14.18 -11.24
C SER A 100 21.17 13.15 -11.51
N PHE A 101 21.00 12.33 -12.54
CA PHE A 101 22.04 11.44 -13.09
C PHE A 101 22.18 11.72 -14.58
N GLU A 102 23.41 11.93 -15.06
CA GLU A 102 23.67 12.19 -16.49
C GLU A 102 22.85 13.35 -17.09
N GLY A 103 22.50 14.34 -16.26
CA GLY A 103 21.65 15.48 -16.65
C GLY A 103 20.14 15.22 -16.55
N GLU A 104 19.72 13.96 -16.38
CA GLU A 104 18.32 13.58 -16.19
C GLU A 104 17.93 13.67 -14.70
N PRO A 105 16.94 14.50 -14.34
CA PRO A 105 16.55 14.70 -12.95
C PRO A 105 15.62 13.58 -12.46
N VAL A 106 16.10 12.88 -11.43
CA VAL A 106 15.39 11.79 -10.76
C VAL A 106 14.52 12.32 -9.62
N ILE A 107 14.95 13.38 -8.93
CA ILE A 107 14.18 14.06 -7.88
C ILE A 107 14.35 15.57 -8.07
N ARG A 108 13.25 16.32 -8.00
CA ARG A 108 13.23 17.79 -8.13
C ARG A 108 12.45 18.43 -6.99
N ASP A 109 13.06 19.38 -6.31
CA ASP A 109 12.46 20.23 -5.26
C ASP A 109 11.62 19.45 -4.24
N PHE A 110 12.17 18.32 -3.78
CA PHE A 110 11.48 17.43 -2.87
C PHE A 110 11.61 17.92 -1.43
N THR A 111 10.46 18.16 -0.80
CA THR A 111 10.37 18.53 0.62
C THR A 111 9.45 17.58 1.35
N THR A 112 9.91 16.99 2.44
CA THR A 112 9.07 16.18 3.33
C THR A 112 9.61 16.20 4.76
N ARG A 113 8.72 15.92 5.71
CA ARG A 113 9.09 15.71 7.11
C ARG A 113 8.48 14.43 7.63
N ILE A 114 9.33 13.57 8.17
CA ILE A 114 8.97 12.26 8.73
C ILE A 114 9.26 12.29 10.22
N LEU A 115 8.24 12.00 11.02
CA LEU A 115 8.29 11.94 12.48
C LEU A 115 8.25 10.49 12.97
N ARG A 116 8.56 10.30 14.25
CA ARG A 116 8.46 9.00 14.93
C ARG A 116 7.02 8.46 14.86
N GLY A 117 6.90 7.21 14.44
CA GLY A 117 5.62 6.50 14.29
C GLY A 117 4.94 6.71 12.93
N ASP A 118 5.50 7.55 12.06
CA ASP A 118 4.96 7.70 10.70
C ASP A 118 5.24 6.45 9.87
N ARG A 119 4.29 6.10 9.00
CA ARG A 119 4.38 4.97 8.08
C ARG A 119 4.19 5.49 6.66
N VAL A 120 5.26 5.50 5.88
CA VAL A 120 5.32 6.17 4.59
C VAL A 120 5.54 5.14 3.48
N GLY A 121 4.57 5.03 2.57
CA GLY A 121 4.69 4.22 1.37
C GLY A 121 5.34 4.99 0.22
N LEU A 122 6.14 4.34 -0.62
CA LEU A 122 6.70 4.90 -1.85
C LEU A 122 6.04 4.20 -3.05
N ILE A 123 5.42 4.99 -3.93
CA ILE A 123 4.68 4.48 -5.10
C ILE A 123 5.24 5.10 -6.36
N GLY A 124 5.56 4.26 -7.35
CA GLY A 124 6.04 4.73 -8.65
C GLY A 124 6.43 3.55 -9.56
N PRO A 125 6.54 3.79 -10.87
CA PRO A 125 7.01 2.77 -11.79
C PRO A 125 8.45 2.33 -11.48
N ASN A 126 8.86 1.18 -11.99
CA ASN A 126 10.25 0.74 -11.88
C ASN A 126 11.17 1.72 -12.61
N GLY A 127 12.32 2.03 -12.01
CA GLY A 127 13.21 3.06 -12.51
C GLY A 127 12.80 4.51 -12.21
N ALA A 128 11.68 4.75 -11.49
CA ALA A 128 11.26 6.11 -11.13
C ALA A 128 12.19 6.83 -10.12
N GLY A 129 13.11 6.09 -9.49
CA GLY A 129 14.02 6.62 -8.46
C GLY A 129 13.60 6.34 -7.00
N LYS A 130 12.72 5.36 -6.75
CA LYS A 130 12.29 4.96 -5.38
C LYS A 130 13.48 4.65 -4.47
N THR A 131 14.34 3.72 -4.91
CA THR A 131 15.57 3.36 -4.19
C THR A 131 16.56 4.54 -4.11
N THR A 132 16.62 5.40 -5.13
CA THR A 132 17.44 6.63 -5.08
C THR A 132 16.97 7.56 -3.96
N LEU A 133 15.65 7.76 -3.84
CA LEU A 133 15.06 8.57 -2.76
C LEU A 133 15.35 7.97 -1.40
N LEU A 134 15.24 6.65 -1.24
CA LEU A 134 15.62 5.96 0.00
C LEU A 134 17.08 6.22 0.35
N ARG A 135 18.01 6.04 -0.59
CA ARG A 135 19.44 6.28 -0.39
C ARG A 135 19.75 7.74 -0.03
N LEU A 136 19.02 8.70 -0.58
CA LEU A 136 19.14 10.12 -0.19
C LEU A 136 18.66 10.37 1.23
N LEU A 137 17.50 9.84 1.61
CA LEU A 137 16.94 10.00 2.96
C LEU A 137 17.83 9.33 4.01
N LEU A 138 18.35 8.14 3.71
CA LEU A 138 19.36 7.44 4.50
C LEU A 138 20.77 8.06 4.37
N GLY A 139 20.92 9.01 3.45
CA GLY A 139 22.14 9.67 2.94
C GLY A 139 23.35 8.78 2.86
N GLU A 140 23.11 7.61 2.28
CA GLU A 140 24.10 6.86 1.52
C GLU A 140 24.44 7.59 0.20
N LEU A 141 23.52 8.45 -0.26
CA LEU A 141 23.70 9.33 -1.42
C LEU A 141 23.50 10.79 -1.00
N GLY A 142 24.35 11.69 -1.50
CA GLY A 142 24.23 13.14 -1.29
C GLY A 142 23.29 13.80 -2.32
N PRO A 143 22.47 14.77 -1.92
CA PRO A 143 21.67 15.57 -2.85
C PRO A 143 22.55 16.54 -3.65
N ASP A 144 22.11 16.92 -4.85
CA ASP A 144 22.80 17.94 -5.66
C ASP A 144 22.39 19.36 -5.22
N GLN A 145 21.15 19.50 -4.74
CA GLN A 145 20.60 20.72 -4.16
C GLN A 145 19.69 20.36 -2.98
N GLY A 146 19.51 21.30 -2.04
CA GLY A 146 18.69 21.11 -0.84
C GLY A 146 19.47 20.50 0.33
N ASP A 147 18.77 20.24 1.43
CA ASP A 147 19.34 19.72 2.68
C ASP A 147 18.53 18.52 3.19
N ILE A 148 19.22 17.53 3.76
CA ILE A 148 18.59 16.36 4.39
C ILE A 148 19.11 16.25 5.82
N ARG A 149 18.21 16.43 6.79
CA ARG A 149 18.50 16.29 8.22
C ARG A 149 17.91 15.00 8.76
N ARG A 150 18.67 14.32 9.61
CA ARG A 150 18.21 13.15 10.34
C ARG A 150 18.00 13.50 11.81
N GLY A 151 17.03 12.84 12.41
CA GLY A 151 16.79 12.91 13.84
C GLY A 151 17.96 12.35 14.65
N THR A 152 18.02 12.73 15.91
CA THR A 152 18.98 12.16 16.86
C THR A 152 18.61 10.71 17.20
N ASN A 153 19.62 9.85 17.33
CA ASN A 153 19.47 8.43 17.70
C ASN A 153 18.56 7.62 16.75
N VAL A 154 18.57 7.94 15.45
CA VAL A 154 17.89 7.12 14.43
C VAL A 154 18.75 5.88 14.16
N ARG A 155 18.20 4.71 14.45
CA ARG A 155 18.77 3.39 14.17
C ARG A 155 17.97 2.76 13.04
N VAL A 156 18.62 2.61 11.90
CA VAL A 156 18.00 2.12 10.66
C VAL A 156 18.11 0.61 10.61
N GLY A 157 16.97 -0.08 10.47
CA GLY A 157 16.90 -1.45 9.99
C GLY A 157 16.54 -1.41 8.52
N TYR A 158 17.41 -1.92 7.65
CA TYR A 158 17.17 -2.00 6.21
C TYR A 158 16.90 -3.45 5.84
N TYR A 159 15.76 -3.71 5.21
CA TYR A 159 15.44 -5.00 4.59
C TYR A 159 15.66 -4.89 3.09
N ASP A 160 16.73 -5.53 2.62
CA ASP A 160 17.02 -5.75 1.22
C ASP A 160 17.14 -7.26 1.02
N GLN A 161 16.27 -7.86 0.22
CA GLN A 161 16.31 -9.30 -0.08
C GLN A 161 17.67 -9.73 -0.66
N GLN A 162 18.42 -8.82 -1.29
CA GLN A 162 19.70 -9.13 -1.92
C GLN A 162 20.89 -9.10 -0.95
N ARG A 163 20.76 -8.51 0.24
CA ARG A 163 21.92 -8.22 1.12
C ARG A 163 22.02 -9.11 2.35
N GLU A 164 20.91 -9.68 2.81
CA GLU A 164 20.87 -10.38 4.09
C GLU A 164 21.03 -11.89 3.87
N GLN A 165 22.28 -12.33 3.68
CA GLN A 165 22.61 -13.75 3.57
C GLN A 165 22.52 -14.41 4.95
N LEU A 166 21.70 -15.45 5.05
CA LEU A 166 21.67 -16.33 6.21
C LEU A 166 22.78 -17.38 6.06
N ASP A 167 23.49 -17.65 7.16
CA ASP A 167 24.46 -18.74 7.18
C ASP A 167 23.71 -20.09 7.07
N PRO A 168 23.93 -20.88 6.01
CA PRO A 168 23.19 -22.12 5.76
C PRO A 168 23.43 -23.20 6.82
N GLU A 169 24.56 -23.13 7.52
CA GLU A 169 24.99 -24.14 8.51
C GLU A 169 24.51 -23.82 9.93
N ARG A 170 24.19 -22.54 10.22
CA ARG A 170 23.61 -22.17 11.51
C ARG A 170 22.19 -22.70 11.66
N THR A 171 21.77 -22.94 12.89
CA THR A 171 20.37 -23.27 13.19
C THR A 171 19.49 -22.01 13.11
N VAL A 172 18.19 -22.19 12.94
CA VAL A 172 17.20 -21.08 12.99
C VAL A 172 17.26 -20.37 14.35
N PHE A 173 17.38 -21.15 15.43
CA PHE A 173 17.55 -20.66 16.80
C PHE A 173 18.78 -19.76 16.91
N ASP A 174 19.94 -20.26 16.51
CA ASP A 174 21.19 -19.51 16.62
C ASP A 174 21.17 -18.28 15.74
N THR A 175 20.54 -18.32 14.57
CA THR A 175 20.44 -17.20 13.64
C THR A 175 19.71 -16.00 14.25
N VAL A 176 18.72 -16.26 15.12
CA VAL A 176 17.92 -15.23 15.78
C VAL A 176 18.47 -14.84 17.15
N GLY A 177 18.91 -15.81 17.94
CA GLY A 177 19.49 -15.59 19.28
C GLY A 177 20.91 -15.06 19.26
N ASP A 178 21.60 -15.22 18.13
CA ASP A 178 23.03 -14.91 17.97
C ASP A 178 23.90 -15.53 19.07
N GLY A 179 23.63 -16.81 19.39
CA GLY A 179 24.29 -17.55 20.46
C GLY A 179 23.69 -17.35 21.85
N ASN A 180 22.62 -16.57 21.99
CA ASN A 180 21.88 -16.40 23.24
C ASN A 180 20.52 -17.13 23.22
N ASP A 181 20.06 -17.57 24.38
CA ASP A 181 18.74 -18.21 24.54
C ASP A 181 17.57 -17.20 24.56
N THR A 182 17.90 -15.92 24.65
CA THR A 182 16.95 -14.82 24.73
C THR A 182 17.25 -13.71 23.74
N VAL A 183 16.21 -13.10 23.20
CA VAL A 183 16.27 -11.91 22.35
C VAL A 183 15.51 -10.76 23.00
N THR A 184 16.01 -9.54 22.81
CA THR A 184 15.35 -8.33 23.28
C THR A 184 14.66 -7.65 22.12
N VAL A 185 13.33 -7.57 22.15
CA VAL A 185 12.51 -6.99 21.10
C VAL A 185 11.70 -5.86 21.71
N ASN A 186 11.85 -4.64 21.19
CA ASN A 186 11.18 -3.44 21.71
C ASN A 186 11.40 -3.14 23.21
N GLY A 187 12.49 -3.67 23.80
CA GLY A 187 12.79 -3.52 25.24
C GLY A 187 12.33 -4.69 26.10
N ASP A 188 11.57 -5.64 25.54
CA ASP A 188 11.13 -6.84 26.23
C ASP A 188 12.06 -8.02 25.90
N THR A 189 12.63 -8.64 26.93
CA THR A 189 13.44 -9.86 26.77
C THR A 189 12.54 -11.08 26.73
N ARG A 190 12.67 -11.90 25.67
CA ARG A 190 11.89 -13.12 25.46
C ARG A 190 12.80 -14.27 25.05
N HIS A 191 12.43 -15.49 25.45
CA HIS A 191 13.13 -16.70 25.02
C HIS A 191 13.01 -16.89 23.50
N VAL A 192 14.09 -17.29 22.82
CA VAL A 192 14.17 -17.42 21.35
C VAL A 192 13.10 -18.34 20.79
N HIS A 193 12.91 -19.56 21.32
CA HIS A 193 11.80 -20.44 20.90
C HIS A 193 10.41 -19.80 21.04
N GLY A 194 10.18 -19.00 22.09
CA GLY A 194 8.92 -18.31 22.29
C GLY A 194 8.69 -17.22 21.25
N TYR A 195 9.75 -16.52 20.86
CA TYR A 195 9.75 -15.53 19.78
C TYR A 195 9.59 -16.17 18.40
N LEU A 196 10.36 -17.23 18.09
CA LEU A 196 10.30 -17.97 16.83
C LEU A 196 8.93 -18.59 16.55
N ARG A 197 8.17 -18.94 17.60
CA ARG A 197 6.78 -19.39 17.46
C ARG A 197 5.87 -18.31 16.87
N ASP A 198 6.14 -17.03 17.16
CA ASP A 198 5.40 -15.90 16.58
C ASP A 198 5.68 -15.80 15.06
N PHE A 199 6.80 -16.37 14.59
CA PHE A 199 7.17 -16.53 13.17
C PHE A 199 6.86 -17.92 12.62
N LEU A 200 5.99 -18.68 13.30
CA LEU A 200 5.48 -19.98 12.89
C LEU A 200 6.53 -21.10 12.81
N PHE A 201 7.66 -20.95 13.52
CA PHE A 201 8.61 -22.04 13.70
C PHE A 201 8.22 -22.91 14.89
N SER A 202 8.10 -24.21 14.65
CA SER A 202 8.03 -25.21 15.72
C SER A 202 9.38 -25.35 16.43
N ARG A 203 9.42 -25.99 17.60
CA ARG A 203 10.68 -26.25 18.32
C ARG A 203 11.66 -27.07 17.48
N ASP A 204 11.17 -28.09 16.79
CA ASP A 204 12.02 -28.94 15.94
C ASP A 204 12.57 -28.15 14.74
N ARG A 205 11.74 -27.30 14.12
CA ARG A 205 12.20 -26.43 13.03
C ARG A 205 13.18 -25.37 13.51
N ALA A 206 13.03 -24.87 14.74
CA ALA A 206 13.98 -23.91 15.32
C ALA A 206 15.39 -24.49 15.47
N ASN A 207 15.52 -25.80 15.69
CA ASN A 207 16.81 -26.47 15.82
C ASN A 207 17.38 -26.97 14.48
N ALA A 208 16.61 -26.87 13.39
CA ALA A 208 17.07 -27.27 12.07
C ALA A 208 18.06 -26.25 11.48
N PRO A 209 19.00 -26.69 10.62
CA PRO A 209 19.90 -25.78 9.92
C PRO A 209 19.13 -24.96 8.87
N VAL A 210 19.56 -23.71 8.62
CA VAL A 210 18.91 -22.80 7.67
C VAL A 210 18.81 -23.39 6.25
N LYS A 211 19.78 -24.20 5.84
CA LYS A 211 19.74 -24.88 4.54
C LYS A 211 18.52 -25.79 4.36
N ALA A 212 17.96 -26.33 5.44
CA ALA A 212 16.78 -27.20 5.42
C ALA A 212 15.44 -26.45 5.38
N LEU A 213 15.46 -25.12 5.36
CA LEU A 213 14.28 -24.27 5.26
C LEU A 213 13.83 -24.09 3.81
N SER A 214 12.51 -24.04 3.61
CA SER A 214 11.90 -23.58 2.36
C SER A 214 12.16 -22.09 2.13
N GLY A 215 11.91 -21.59 0.91
CA GLY A 215 12.06 -20.15 0.61
C GLY A 215 11.22 -19.26 1.52
N GLY A 216 9.94 -19.61 1.73
CA GLY A 216 9.05 -18.87 2.63
C GLY A 216 9.51 -18.90 4.10
N GLU A 217 9.99 -20.06 4.57
CA GLU A 217 10.57 -20.16 5.93
C GLU A 217 11.84 -19.32 6.07
N ARG A 218 12.72 -19.30 5.07
CA ARG A 218 13.91 -18.43 5.10
C ARG A 218 13.52 -16.96 5.19
N ASN A 219 12.48 -16.54 4.48
CA ASN A 219 11.97 -15.17 4.56
C ASN A 219 11.37 -14.86 5.94
N ARG A 220 10.60 -15.78 6.54
CA ARG A 220 10.13 -15.63 7.92
C ARG A 220 11.27 -15.49 8.92
N LEU A 221 12.32 -16.30 8.76
CA LEU A 221 13.52 -16.23 9.60
C LEU A 221 14.23 -14.88 9.42
N LEU A 222 14.32 -14.38 8.19
CA LEU A 222 14.96 -13.10 7.90
C LEU A 222 14.21 -11.94 8.54
N LEU A 223 12.87 -11.91 8.41
CA LEU A 223 12.02 -10.96 9.10
C LEU A 223 12.16 -11.06 10.63
N GLY A 224 12.21 -12.28 11.16
CA GLY A 224 12.43 -12.55 12.58
C GLY A 224 13.75 -11.97 13.07
N ARG A 225 14.83 -12.17 12.33
CA ARG A 225 16.16 -11.64 12.65
C ARG A 225 16.24 -10.12 12.52
N LEU A 226 15.57 -9.53 11.52
CA LEU A 226 15.55 -8.08 11.33
C LEU A 226 14.91 -7.38 12.54
N LEU A 227 13.81 -7.95 13.04
CA LEU A 227 13.04 -7.37 14.14
C LEU A 227 13.68 -7.57 15.53
N THR A 228 14.71 -8.43 15.67
CA THR A 228 15.51 -8.50 16.91
C THR A 228 16.56 -7.38 16.99
N LYS A 229 16.94 -6.79 15.86
CA LYS A 229 17.88 -5.66 15.86
C LYS A 229 17.19 -4.41 16.42
N PRO A 230 17.87 -3.61 17.24
CA PRO A 230 17.26 -2.40 17.81
C PRO A 230 17.15 -1.30 16.74
N ALA A 231 16.08 -1.31 15.97
CA ALA A 231 15.77 -0.30 14.96
C ALA A 231 14.58 0.58 15.41
N ASN A 232 14.61 1.86 15.05
CA ASN A 232 13.46 2.78 15.21
C ASN A 232 13.03 3.43 13.88
N LEU A 233 13.80 3.21 12.81
CA LEU A 233 13.41 3.44 11.42
C LEU A 233 13.59 2.11 10.68
N LEU A 234 12.51 1.58 10.11
CA LEU A 234 12.51 0.37 9.30
C LEU A 234 12.32 0.76 7.84
N VAL A 235 13.18 0.26 6.96
CA VAL A 235 13.09 0.46 5.51
C VAL A 235 12.89 -0.89 4.86
N LEU A 236 11.79 -1.05 4.14
CA LEU A 236 11.45 -2.27 3.42
C LEU A 236 11.38 -1.94 1.93
N ASP A 237 12.33 -2.45 1.14
CA ASP A 237 12.34 -2.28 -0.31
C ASP A 237 11.78 -3.54 -0.98
N GLU A 238 10.57 -3.43 -1.54
CA GLU A 238 9.82 -4.52 -2.19
C GLU A 238 9.70 -5.82 -1.36
N PRO A 239 9.24 -5.75 -0.09
CA PRO A 239 9.23 -6.91 0.79
C PRO A 239 8.22 -7.98 0.37
N THR A 240 7.28 -7.69 -0.54
CA THR A 240 6.14 -8.54 -0.89
C THR A 240 6.41 -9.51 -2.04
N ASN A 241 7.50 -9.35 -2.80
CA ASN A 241 7.68 -10.06 -4.08
C ASN A 241 7.95 -11.56 -3.94
N ASP A 242 8.60 -11.98 -2.85
CA ASP A 242 8.98 -13.39 -2.65
C ASP A 242 8.34 -13.99 -1.39
N LEU A 243 7.28 -13.37 -0.87
CA LEU A 243 6.56 -13.86 0.30
C LEU A 243 5.39 -14.73 -0.13
N ASP A 244 5.27 -15.89 0.53
CA ASP A 244 4.00 -16.62 0.52
C ASP A 244 2.91 -15.82 1.27
N LEU A 245 1.66 -16.17 1.03
CA LEU A 245 0.51 -15.45 1.61
C LEU A 245 0.55 -15.46 3.15
N GLU A 246 0.99 -16.55 3.76
CA GLU A 246 1.08 -16.69 5.22
C GLU A 246 2.13 -15.72 5.80
N THR A 247 3.29 -15.61 5.16
CA THR A 247 4.36 -14.70 5.57
C THR A 247 4.00 -13.24 5.32
N LEU A 248 3.26 -12.96 4.25
CA LEU A 248 2.71 -11.63 3.99
C LEU A 248 1.74 -11.20 5.10
N GLU A 249 0.79 -12.07 5.47
CA GLU A 249 -0.16 -11.80 6.55
C GLU A 249 0.55 -11.62 7.91
N LEU A 250 1.59 -12.42 8.18
CA LEU A 250 2.44 -12.26 9.37
C LEU A 250 3.17 -10.91 9.36
N LEU A 251 3.79 -10.54 8.23
CA LEU A 251 4.50 -9.28 8.09
C LEU A 251 3.56 -8.10 8.31
N GLU A 252 2.36 -8.13 7.73
CA GLU A 252 1.34 -7.11 7.98
C GLU A 252 1.00 -6.97 9.46
N ALA A 253 0.82 -8.08 10.17
CA ALA A 253 0.51 -8.07 11.59
C ALA A 253 1.64 -7.44 12.42
N LEU A 254 2.88 -7.83 12.14
CA LEU A 254 4.08 -7.33 12.84
C LEU A 254 4.28 -5.83 12.59
N LEU A 255 4.17 -5.38 11.34
CA LEU A 255 4.38 -3.97 10.99
C LEU A 255 3.28 -3.06 11.54
N VAL A 256 2.06 -3.56 11.68
CA VAL A 256 0.97 -2.78 12.25
C VAL A 256 1.16 -2.50 13.73
N ASP A 257 1.70 -3.45 14.49
CA ASP A 257 1.93 -3.28 15.92
C ASP A 257 3.30 -2.65 16.22
N TRP A 258 4.17 -2.53 15.21
CA TRP A 258 5.51 -1.97 15.40
C TRP A 258 5.47 -0.45 15.67
N PRO A 259 6.09 0.02 16.77
CA PRO A 259 5.95 1.41 17.25
C PRO A 259 6.87 2.43 16.57
N GLY A 260 7.81 1.98 15.72
CA GLY A 260 8.77 2.86 15.06
C GLY A 260 8.25 3.51 13.77
N THR A 261 9.16 4.13 13.02
CA THR A 261 8.88 4.77 11.72
C THR A 261 9.16 3.83 10.56
N LEU A 262 8.23 3.70 9.61
CA LEU A 262 8.34 2.77 8.48
C LEU A 262 8.48 3.54 7.17
N LEU A 263 9.45 3.17 6.35
CA LEU A 263 9.54 3.48 4.92
C LEU A 263 9.31 2.19 4.14
N LEU A 264 8.29 2.16 3.29
CA LEU A 264 7.88 0.97 2.58
C LEU A 264 7.82 1.25 1.08
N VAL A 265 8.57 0.51 0.29
CA VAL A 265 8.41 0.42 -1.16
C VAL A 265 7.69 -0.88 -1.45
N SER A 266 6.54 -0.83 -2.10
CA SER A 266 5.82 -2.04 -2.51
C SER A 266 4.93 -1.74 -3.69
N HIS A 267 4.79 -2.74 -4.57
CA HIS A 267 3.78 -2.76 -5.62
C HIS A 267 2.42 -3.31 -5.16
N ASP A 268 2.35 -3.92 -3.97
CA ASP A 268 1.11 -4.45 -3.41
C ASP A 268 0.25 -3.31 -2.82
N ARG A 269 -0.88 -3.06 -3.49
CA ARG A 269 -1.83 -1.99 -3.17
C ARG A 269 -2.54 -2.25 -1.83
N ALA A 270 -2.91 -3.51 -1.58
CA ALA A 270 -3.63 -3.88 -0.37
C ALA A 270 -2.72 -3.78 0.85
N PHE A 271 -1.47 -4.22 0.72
CA PHE A 271 -0.44 -4.09 1.74
C PHE A 271 -0.18 -2.62 2.10
N LEU A 272 -0.03 -1.76 1.08
CA LEU A 272 0.09 -0.31 1.29
C LEU A 272 -1.13 0.27 2.01
N ASP A 273 -2.34 -0.02 1.54
CA ASP A 273 -3.59 0.50 2.13
C ASP A 273 -3.77 0.11 3.60
N ASN A 274 -3.24 -1.04 3.99
CA ASN A 274 -3.37 -1.60 5.32
C ASN A 274 -2.34 -1.08 6.33
N ILE A 275 -1.18 -0.64 5.86
CA ILE A 275 -0.04 -0.32 6.74
C ILE A 275 0.26 1.18 6.77
N VAL A 276 0.19 1.86 5.61
CA VAL A 276 0.76 3.20 5.48
C VAL A 276 -0.20 4.29 5.92
N SER A 277 0.37 5.33 6.52
CA SER A 277 -0.30 6.56 6.94
C SER A 277 -0.25 7.66 5.87
N SER A 278 0.75 7.61 4.98
CA SER A 278 0.92 8.51 3.84
C SER A 278 1.70 7.81 2.73
N THR A 279 1.62 8.34 1.52
CA THR A 279 2.35 7.86 0.34
C THR A 279 3.13 8.97 -0.34
N LEU A 280 4.39 8.71 -0.68
CA LEU A 280 5.21 9.49 -1.58
C LEU A 280 5.10 8.90 -2.98
N VAL A 281 4.52 9.66 -3.90
CA VAL A 281 4.19 9.20 -5.25
C VAL A 281 5.09 9.89 -6.26
N PHE A 282 5.76 9.09 -7.07
CA PHE A 282 6.53 9.55 -8.22
C PHE A 282 5.58 9.81 -9.39
N GLU A 283 5.35 11.09 -9.71
CA GLU A 283 4.46 11.52 -10.80
C GLU A 283 5.18 11.63 -12.16
N GLY A 284 6.49 11.33 -12.19
CA GLY A 284 7.35 11.46 -13.36
C GLY A 284 8.12 12.79 -13.40
N ALA A 285 9.09 12.87 -14.32
CA ALA A 285 9.98 14.04 -14.49
C ALA A 285 10.60 14.54 -13.17
N GLY A 286 10.96 13.58 -12.29
CA GLY A 286 11.54 13.82 -10.97
C GLY A 286 10.61 14.44 -9.92
N ARG A 287 9.30 14.57 -10.19
CA ARG A 287 8.34 15.10 -9.20
C ARG A 287 7.88 14.00 -8.26
N VAL A 288 8.10 14.22 -6.96
CA VAL A 288 7.59 13.37 -5.88
C VAL A 288 6.61 14.17 -5.06
N ARG A 289 5.37 13.68 -4.94
CA ARG A 289 4.30 14.31 -4.14
C ARG A 289 3.87 13.45 -2.99
N GLU A 290 3.54 14.09 -1.88
CA GLU A 290 3.02 13.42 -0.70
C GLU A 290 1.49 13.45 -0.68
N TYR A 291 0.87 12.32 -0.36
CA TYR A 291 -0.56 12.14 -0.16
C TYR A 291 -0.83 11.47 1.18
N VAL A 292 -1.93 11.83 1.84
CA VAL A 292 -2.34 11.17 3.09
C VAL A 292 -3.11 9.90 2.78
N GLY A 293 -2.81 8.82 3.50
CA GLY A 293 -3.44 7.51 3.30
C GLY A 293 -2.62 6.56 2.43
N GLY A 294 -3.26 5.48 1.99
CA GLY A 294 -2.65 4.43 1.18
C GLY A 294 -2.82 4.63 -0.33
N TYR A 295 -2.63 3.55 -1.09
CA TYR A 295 -2.80 3.52 -2.54
C TYR A 295 -4.21 3.97 -2.96
N ALA A 296 -5.27 3.44 -2.36
CA ALA A 296 -6.64 3.81 -2.70
C ALA A 296 -6.96 5.27 -2.37
N ASP A 297 -6.37 5.80 -1.28
CA ASP A 297 -6.50 7.21 -0.92
C ASP A 297 -5.81 8.12 -1.93
N TRP A 298 -4.61 7.74 -2.38
CA TRP A 298 -3.89 8.44 -3.44
C TRP A 298 -4.70 8.45 -4.74
N VAL A 299 -5.24 7.31 -5.18
CA VAL A 299 -6.04 7.23 -6.42
C VAL A 299 -7.25 8.17 -6.38
N ARG A 300 -7.85 8.41 -5.21
CA ARG A 300 -8.94 9.38 -5.02
C ARG A 300 -8.47 10.84 -5.03
N GLN A 301 -7.28 11.11 -4.49
CA GLN A 301 -6.74 12.47 -4.33
C GLN A 301 -5.98 12.96 -5.56
N ARG A 302 -5.48 12.05 -6.39
CA ARG A 302 -4.67 12.42 -7.56
C ARG A 302 -5.51 13.33 -8.47
N PRO A 303 -4.94 14.45 -8.96
CA PRO A 303 -5.59 15.23 -10.00
C PRO A 303 -5.92 14.33 -11.19
N ALA A 304 -7.10 14.49 -11.79
CA ALA A 304 -7.37 13.90 -13.09
C ALA A 304 -6.23 14.33 -14.03
N ALA A 305 -5.63 13.38 -14.75
CA ALA A 305 -4.57 13.70 -15.70
C ALA A 305 -5.06 14.86 -16.58
N PRO A 306 -4.26 15.92 -16.80
CA PRO A 306 -4.64 16.94 -17.75
C PRO A 306 -4.84 16.22 -19.09
N THR A 307 -6.11 16.07 -19.49
CA THR A 307 -6.48 15.75 -20.86
C THR A 307 -5.74 16.75 -21.72
N GLY A 308 -4.73 16.27 -22.44
CA GLY A 308 -3.89 17.12 -23.28
C GLY A 308 -4.78 17.99 -24.13
N GLU A 309 -4.60 19.30 -24.01
CA GLU A 309 -5.17 20.24 -24.97
C GLU A 309 -4.76 19.77 -26.37
N PRO A 310 -5.70 19.69 -27.33
CA PRO A 310 -5.34 19.35 -28.68
C PRO A 310 -4.45 20.47 -29.21
N VAL A 311 -3.14 20.19 -29.29
CA VAL A 311 -2.17 21.04 -29.95
C VAL A 311 -2.69 21.25 -31.37
N ALA A 312 -3.21 22.45 -31.63
CA ALA A 312 -3.61 22.89 -32.95
C ALA A 312 -2.36 22.82 -33.84
N ARG A 313 -2.23 21.72 -34.59
CA ARG A 313 -1.21 21.56 -35.62
C ARG A 313 -1.44 22.66 -36.65
N ARG A 314 -0.58 23.68 -36.60
CA ARG A 314 -0.37 24.62 -37.71
C ARG A 314 -0.12 23.80 -38.97
N ARG A 315 -1.07 23.83 -39.89
CA ARG A 315 -0.88 23.33 -41.25
C ARG A 315 0.03 24.33 -41.98
N SER A 316 1.32 24.01 -42.07
CA SER A 316 2.15 24.47 -43.19
C SER A 316 1.99 23.47 -44.33
N GLY A 317 1.45 23.93 -45.46
CA GLY A 317 1.30 23.11 -46.65
C GLY A 317 2.65 22.77 -47.30
N LEU A 318 2.66 21.68 -48.05
CA LEU A 318 3.16 21.60 -49.42
C LEU A 318 2.74 20.25 -50.01
N ARG A 319 2.78 20.20 -51.33
CA ARG A 319 1.98 19.40 -52.25
C ARG A 319 2.70 18.11 -52.66
N ASP A 320 1.88 17.08 -52.84
CA ASP A 320 1.83 16.11 -53.95
C ASP A 320 2.75 14.88 -54.03
N ALA A 321 2.17 13.89 -54.71
CA ALA A 321 2.70 12.68 -55.35
C ALA A 321 2.84 11.37 -54.53
N GLY A 322 2.07 10.36 -54.98
CA GLY A 322 2.56 8.97 -55.04
C GLY A 322 1.68 7.92 -54.35
N ALA A 323 0.90 7.19 -55.16
CA ALA A 323 0.13 6.03 -54.75
C ALA A 323 1.00 4.85 -54.25
N THR A 324 0.47 4.07 -53.32
CA THR A 324 0.32 2.60 -53.45
C THR A 324 -0.48 2.04 -52.28
N GLU A 325 -1.48 1.25 -52.62
CA GLU A 325 -2.27 0.43 -51.71
C GLU A 325 -1.42 -0.70 -51.13
N GLY A 326 -1.55 -0.93 -49.82
CA GLY A 326 -0.96 -2.06 -49.12
C GLY A 326 -1.75 -2.32 -47.85
N ALA A 327 -2.61 -3.33 -47.91
CA ALA A 327 -3.44 -3.79 -46.80
C ALA A 327 -2.60 -4.21 -45.59
N GLY A 328 -2.94 -3.66 -44.43
CA GLY A 328 -2.43 -4.07 -43.12
C GLY A 328 -3.49 -3.79 -42.07
N MET A 329 -3.98 -4.86 -41.43
CA MET A 329 -5.09 -4.89 -40.48
C MET A 329 -5.03 -3.76 -39.44
N ALA A 330 -6.03 -2.88 -39.49
CA ALA A 330 -6.31 -1.94 -38.42
C ALA A 330 -6.92 -2.69 -37.22
N VAL A 331 -6.19 -2.70 -36.11
CA VAL A 331 -6.76 -2.99 -34.79
C VAL A 331 -7.69 -1.83 -34.44
N PRO A 332 -8.99 -2.05 -34.14
CA PRO A 332 -9.87 -0.94 -33.80
C PRO A 332 -9.47 -0.36 -32.44
N LEU A 333 -9.11 0.92 -32.45
CA LEU A 333 -9.02 1.76 -31.26
C LEU A 333 -10.38 1.71 -30.54
N ILE A 334 -10.40 1.11 -29.35
CA ILE A 334 -11.59 1.06 -28.49
C ILE A 334 -11.84 2.48 -27.98
N GLY A 335 -12.71 3.20 -28.69
CA GLY A 335 -13.36 4.39 -28.16
C GLY A 335 -14.22 4.01 -26.95
N THR A 336 -14.17 4.83 -25.92
CA THR A 336 -14.96 4.71 -24.69
C THR A 336 -16.46 4.79 -24.99
N LYS A 337 -17.07 3.65 -25.35
CA LYS A 337 -18.52 3.50 -25.43
C LYS A 337 -19.09 3.02 -24.11
N ARG A 338 -20.21 3.65 -23.71
CA ARG A 338 -21.08 3.31 -22.58
C ARG A 338 -21.34 1.80 -22.55
N LEU A 339 -21.28 1.18 -21.36
CA LEU A 339 -21.51 -0.26 -21.19
C LEU A 339 -22.81 -0.69 -21.86
N SER A 340 -22.75 -1.70 -22.73
CA SER A 340 -23.91 -2.30 -23.37
C SER A 340 -24.83 -2.97 -22.34
N TYR A 341 -26.10 -3.18 -22.69
CA TYR A 341 -27.08 -3.86 -21.81
C TYR A 341 -26.61 -5.25 -21.36
N HIS A 342 -25.92 -5.98 -22.25
CA HIS A 342 -25.34 -7.28 -21.93
C HIS A 342 -24.21 -7.16 -20.90
N GLU A 343 -23.29 -6.22 -21.09
CA GLU A 343 -22.17 -5.96 -20.17
C GLU A 343 -22.64 -5.45 -18.79
N GLN A 344 -23.74 -4.68 -18.73
CA GLN A 344 -24.34 -4.26 -17.46
C GLN A 344 -24.93 -5.44 -16.69
N ARG A 345 -25.62 -6.37 -17.38
CA ARG A 345 -26.17 -7.57 -16.75
C ARG A 345 -25.06 -8.53 -16.31
N GLU A 346 -24.00 -8.63 -17.11
CA GLU A 346 -22.79 -9.39 -16.78
C GLU A 346 -22.12 -8.83 -15.51
N LEU A 347 -21.94 -7.51 -15.41
CA LEU A 347 -21.35 -6.85 -14.23
C LEU A 347 -22.14 -7.12 -12.93
N VAL A 348 -23.47 -7.24 -13.01
CA VAL A 348 -24.32 -7.56 -11.85
C VAL A 348 -24.25 -9.06 -11.49
N ALA A 349 -24.01 -9.93 -12.48
CA ALA A 349 -23.94 -11.38 -12.28
C ALA A 349 -22.55 -11.87 -11.82
N LEU A 350 -21.47 -11.18 -12.22
CA LEU A 350 -20.09 -11.56 -11.93
C LEU A 350 -19.78 -11.74 -10.42
N PRO A 351 -20.24 -10.87 -9.50
CA PRO A 351 -20.00 -11.07 -8.07
C PRO A 351 -20.55 -12.41 -7.55
N ARG A 352 -21.77 -12.79 -7.94
CA ARG A 352 -22.36 -14.08 -7.53
C ARG A 352 -21.62 -15.28 -8.13
N ARG A 353 -21.08 -15.13 -9.34
CA ARG A 353 -20.26 -16.17 -9.98
C ARG A 353 -18.92 -16.32 -9.25
N ILE A 354 -18.29 -15.21 -8.88
CA ILE A 354 -17.05 -15.20 -8.11
C ILE A 354 -17.26 -15.87 -6.74
N ASP A 355 -18.33 -15.53 -6.03
CA ASP A 355 -18.66 -16.16 -4.73
C ASP A 355 -18.82 -17.68 -4.84
N GLY A 356 -19.42 -18.17 -5.94
CA GLY A 356 -19.54 -19.60 -6.24
C GLY A 356 -18.17 -20.25 -6.49
N LEU A 357 -17.38 -19.67 -7.39
CA LEU A 357 -16.04 -20.16 -7.70
C LEU A 357 -15.11 -20.16 -6.48
N GLU A 358 -15.20 -19.15 -5.61
CA GLU A 358 -14.46 -19.10 -4.34
C GLU A 358 -14.87 -20.23 -3.39
N THR A 359 -16.15 -20.55 -3.34
CA THR A 359 -16.68 -21.64 -2.50
C THR A 359 -16.17 -22.98 -2.99
N ASP A 360 -16.24 -23.20 -4.30
CA ASP A 360 -15.77 -24.43 -4.95
C ASP A 360 -14.24 -24.58 -4.80
N ALA A 361 -13.48 -23.51 -5.02
CA ALA A 361 -12.03 -23.50 -4.83
C ALA A 361 -11.64 -23.80 -3.37
N ARG A 362 -12.41 -23.30 -2.39
CA ARG A 362 -12.19 -23.59 -0.97
C ARG A 362 -12.42 -25.06 -0.63
N GLN A 363 -13.53 -25.64 -1.08
CA GLN A 363 -13.84 -27.06 -0.85
C GLN A 363 -12.81 -27.97 -1.49
N LEU A 364 -12.35 -27.63 -2.70
CA LEU A 364 -11.32 -28.39 -3.38
C LEU A 364 -9.96 -28.29 -2.67
N ASN A 365 -9.61 -27.09 -2.19
CA ASN A 365 -8.37 -26.88 -1.44
C ASN A 365 -8.38 -27.61 -0.08
N GLU A 366 -9.52 -27.65 0.62
CA GLU A 366 -9.70 -28.45 1.83
C GLU A 366 -9.51 -29.96 1.56
N THR A 367 -9.98 -30.42 0.39
CA THR A 367 -9.79 -31.81 -0.06
C THR A 367 -8.32 -32.10 -0.32
N VAL A 368 -7.61 -31.22 -1.03
CA VAL A 368 -6.17 -31.37 -1.37
C VAL A 368 -5.29 -31.29 -0.12
N ALA A 369 -5.64 -30.45 0.86
CA ALA A 369 -4.93 -30.33 2.13
C ALA A 369 -5.12 -31.55 3.06
N GLY A 370 -6.06 -32.45 2.74
CA GLY A 370 -6.36 -33.65 3.52
C GLY A 370 -5.25 -34.71 3.44
N PRO A 371 -4.83 -35.33 4.57
CA PRO A 371 -3.83 -36.41 4.56
C PRO A 371 -4.23 -37.66 3.76
N SER A 372 -5.53 -37.84 3.52
CA SER A 372 -6.11 -38.94 2.73
C SER A 372 -6.01 -38.73 1.23
N PHE A 373 -5.91 -37.48 0.75
CA PHE A 373 -5.88 -37.16 -0.68
C PHE A 373 -4.64 -37.73 -1.38
N TYR A 374 -3.48 -37.62 -0.73
CA TYR A 374 -2.23 -38.19 -1.26
C TYR A 374 -2.16 -39.72 -1.20
N ARG A 375 -3.19 -40.39 -0.68
CA ARG A 375 -3.35 -41.84 -0.68
C ARG A 375 -4.28 -42.33 -1.79
N GLU A 376 -4.88 -41.42 -2.55
CA GLU A 376 -5.76 -41.77 -3.68
C GLU A 376 -4.97 -42.22 -4.92
N PRO A 377 -5.63 -42.87 -5.90
CA PRO A 377 -5.01 -43.21 -7.18
C PRO A 377 -4.44 -41.97 -7.87
N VAL A 378 -3.27 -42.15 -8.51
CA VAL A 378 -2.53 -41.07 -9.19
C VAL A 378 -3.39 -40.31 -10.21
N ASP A 379 -4.30 -41.00 -10.90
CA ASP A 379 -5.21 -40.39 -11.86
C ASP A 379 -6.25 -39.47 -11.20
N THR A 380 -6.70 -39.80 -9.98
CA THR A 380 -7.63 -38.94 -9.23
C THR A 380 -6.91 -37.71 -8.71
N ILE A 381 -5.71 -37.87 -8.16
CA ILE A 381 -4.87 -36.74 -7.70
C ILE A 381 -4.59 -35.77 -8.87
N LYS A 382 -4.19 -36.29 -10.03
CA LYS A 382 -3.95 -35.45 -11.23
C LYS A 382 -5.20 -34.70 -11.68
N LYS A 383 -6.36 -35.36 -11.69
CA LYS A 383 -7.64 -34.72 -12.07
C LYS A 383 -8.02 -33.62 -11.10
N THR A 384 -7.89 -33.85 -9.79
CA THR A 384 -8.24 -32.87 -8.76
C THR A 384 -7.30 -31.65 -8.80
N LEU A 385 -5.99 -31.86 -9.00
CA LEU A 385 -5.04 -30.75 -9.17
C LEU A 385 -5.31 -29.94 -10.45
N ALA A 386 -5.64 -30.60 -11.56
CA ALA A 386 -6.04 -29.92 -12.79
C ALA A 386 -7.34 -29.12 -12.62
N GLN A 387 -8.32 -29.65 -11.88
CA GLN A 387 -9.54 -28.91 -11.52
C GLN A 387 -9.25 -27.70 -10.63
N GLN A 388 -8.27 -27.80 -9.72
CA GLN A 388 -7.85 -26.70 -8.88
C GLN A 388 -7.22 -25.56 -9.68
N GLU A 389 -6.32 -25.90 -10.61
CA GLU A 389 -5.69 -24.94 -11.53
C GLU A 389 -6.72 -24.28 -12.46
N GLN A 390 -7.69 -25.06 -12.96
CA GLN A 390 -8.77 -24.53 -13.79
C GLN A 390 -9.67 -23.56 -13.02
N LEU A 391 -10.08 -23.90 -11.78
CA LEU A 391 -10.89 -23.03 -10.93
C LEU A 391 -10.17 -21.72 -10.60
N GLN A 392 -8.86 -21.78 -10.32
CA GLN A 392 -8.03 -20.59 -10.11
C GLN A 392 -7.99 -19.70 -11.35
N THR A 393 -7.78 -20.30 -12.53
CA THR A 393 -7.77 -19.58 -13.80
C THR A 393 -9.13 -18.92 -14.09
N GLU A 394 -10.25 -19.62 -13.85
CA GLU A 394 -11.59 -19.07 -14.06
C GLU A 394 -11.91 -17.92 -13.08
N LEU A 395 -11.41 -18.00 -11.85
CA LEU A 395 -11.56 -16.98 -10.83
C LEU A 395 -10.76 -15.72 -11.18
N GLU A 396 -9.51 -15.86 -11.61
CA GLU A 396 -8.68 -14.76 -12.12
C GLU A 396 -9.32 -14.07 -13.34
N GLN A 397 -9.82 -14.84 -14.30
CA GLN A 397 -10.53 -14.30 -15.47
C GLN A 397 -11.81 -13.56 -15.07
N SER A 398 -12.56 -14.09 -14.09
CA SER A 398 -13.80 -13.47 -13.61
C SER A 398 -13.53 -12.13 -12.91
N TYR A 399 -12.45 -12.04 -12.12
CA TYR A 399 -12.02 -10.77 -11.53
C TYR A 399 -11.54 -9.78 -12.58
N ALA A 400 -10.65 -10.18 -13.50
CA ALA A 400 -10.15 -9.32 -14.56
C ALA A 400 -11.31 -8.75 -15.42
N ARG A 401 -12.33 -9.58 -15.69
CA ARG A 401 -13.53 -9.16 -16.42
C ARG A 401 -14.39 -8.19 -15.62
N TRP A 402 -14.60 -8.46 -14.34
CA TRP A 402 -15.36 -7.57 -13.45
C TRP A 402 -14.69 -6.20 -13.32
N GLU A 403 -13.37 -6.17 -13.16
CA GLU A 403 -12.57 -4.93 -13.12
C GLU A 403 -12.64 -4.15 -14.43
N ALA A 404 -12.52 -4.82 -15.58
CA ALA A 404 -12.61 -4.16 -16.88
C ALA A 404 -13.98 -3.51 -17.12
N LEU A 405 -15.06 -4.17 -16.66
CA LEU A 405 -16.43 -3.63 -16.76
C LEU A 405 -16.68 -2.51 -15.73
N GLU A 406 -16.16 -2.62 -14.51
CA GLU A 406 -16.19 -1.56 -13.50
C GLU A 406 -15.45 -0.30 -13.94
N ALA A 407 -14.24 -0.45 -14.50
CA ALA A 407 -13.43 0.67 -14.99
C ALA A 407 -14.16 1.45 -16.10
N ARG A 408 -14.88 0.74 -16.97
CA ARG A 408 -15.74 1.33 -18.02
C ARG A 408 -17.05 1.90 -17.49
N ARG A 409 -17.55 1.45 -16.33
CA ARG A 409 -18.69 2.06 -15.63
C ARG A 409 -18.29 3.39 -14.98
N GLY A 410 -17.11 3.43 -14.37
CA GLY A 410 -16.56 4.60 -13.68
C GLY A 410 -16.25 5.76 -14.62
N SER A 411 -15.84 5.47 -15.87
CA SER A 411 -15.51 6.50 -16.87
C SER A 411 -16.71 7.26 -17.45
N PHE A 412 -17.95 6.84 -17.17
CA PHE A 412 -19.17 7.45 -17.72
C PHE A 412 -20.04 8.18 -16.68
N ARG A 413 -19.69 8.13 -15.39
CA ARG A 413 -20.38 8.87 -14.31
C ARG A 413 -19.64 10.15 -13.88
N GLY A 414 -18.60 10.53 -14.61
CA GLY A 414 -17.89 11.80 -14.47
C GLY A 414 -18.44 12.85 -15.42
#